data_AF-A0A3P1T6E1-F1
#
_entry.id   AF-A0A3P1T6E1-F1
#
_cell.length_a   1.000
_cell.length_b   1.000
_cell.length_c   1.000
_cell.angle_alpha   90.00
_cell.angle_beta   90.00
_cell.angle_gamma   90.00
#
_symmetry.space_group_name_H-M   'P 1'
#
loop_
_entity.id
_entity.type
_entity.pdbx_description
1 polymer ?
#
loop_
_entity_poly.entity_id
_entity_poly.type
_entity_poly.pdbx_seq_one_letter_code
_entity_poly.pdbx_strand_id
1 'polypeptide(L)'
;MKLKVAKQARRHKVGKAHMMHVISNCPPRESTRITGETELSWVGIDDRGLELHIVAVVTTDDRTAEEILLVIHCFPTVLKG
;
A
#
# COMPACT_ATOMS: atom_id res chain seq x y z
N MET A 1 6.44 -0.85 12.33
CA MET A 1 6.36 -0.04 11.08
C MET A 1 5.02 0.69 11.01
N LYS A 2 5.00 2.02 10.85
CA LYS A 2 3.75 2.81 10.72
C LYS A 2 3.31 2.89 9.25
N LEU A 3 2.02 2.69 8.98
CA LEU A 3 1.45 2.87 7.63
C LEU A 3 1.00 4.32 7.39
N LYS A 4 1.55 4.96 6.37
CA LYS A 4 1.12 6.26 5.84
C LYS A 4 0.55 6.11 4.43
N VAL A 5 -0.34 7.02 4.05
CA VAL A 5 -0.99 7.01 2.73
C VAL A 5 -0.67 8.32 2.01
N ALA A 6 -0.02 8.21 0.84
CA ALA A 6 0.28 9.34 -0.02
C ALA A 6 -1.03 9.99 -0.51
N LYS A 7 -0.97 11.28 -0.83
CA LYS A 7 -2.15 12.02 -1.31
C LYS A 7 -2.79 11.37 -2.54
N GLN A 8 -1.98 10.90 -3.49
CA GLN A 8 -2.46 10.28 -4.74
C GLN A 8 -3.15 8.94 -4.52
N ALA A 9 -2.69 8.14 -3.55
CA ALA A 9 -3.31 6.86 -3.19
C ALA A 9 -4.75 7.03 -2.66
N ARG A 10 -5.10 8.22 -2.15
CA ARG A 10 -6.45 8.49 -1.63
C ARG A 10 -7.52 8.69 -2.71
N ARG A 11 -7.13 8.81 -4.00
CA ARG A 11 -8.05 9.07 -5.11
C ARG A 11 -9.21 8.07 -5.19
N HIS A 12 -8.92 6.78 -4.94
CA HIS A 12 -9.91 5.71 -5.02
C HIS A 12 -10.70 5.51 -3.71
N LYS A 13 -10.55 6.41 -2.73
CA LYS A 13 -11.29 6.43 -1.45
C LYS A 13 -11.27 5.12 -0.68
N VAL A 14 -10.21 4.32 -0.82
CA VAL A 14 -10.01 3.13 0.00
C VAL A 14 -9.54 3.56 1.39
N GLY A 15 -10.24 3.10 2.42
CA GLY A 15 -9.91 3.38 3.82
C GLY A 15 -8.67 2.60 4.29
N LYS A 16 -7.96 3.14 5.29
CA LYS A 16 -6.76 2.52 5.87
C LYS A 16 -7.03 1.14 6.45
N ALA A 17 -8.21 0.91 7.06
CA ALA A 17 -8.56 -0.38 7.64
C ALA A 17 -8.56 -1.51 6.58
N HIS A 18 -9.17 -1.26 5.43
CA HIS A 18 -9.24 -2.20 4.31
C HIS A 18 -7.85 -2.51 3.72
N MET A 19 -6.99 -1.48 3.59
CA MET A 19 -5.60 -1.69 3.19
C MET A 19 -4.85 -2.58 4.20
N MET A 20 -5.00 -2.29 5.49
CA MET A 20 -4.36 -3.06 6.56
C MET A 20 -4.84 -4.51 6.58
N HIS A 21 -6.12 -4.76 6.26
CA HIS A 21 -6.64 -6.12 6.14
C HIS A 21 -5.87 -6.92 5.08
N VAL A 22 -5.72 -6.38 3.87
CA VAL A 22 -4.97 -7.05 2.80
C VAL A 22 -3.49 -7.21 3.16
N ILE A 23 -2.84 -6.15 3.67
CA ILE A 23 -1.42 -6.17 4.04
C ILE A 23 -1.12 -7.22 5.12
N SER A 24 -2.05 -7.44 6.05
CA SER A 24 -1.84 -8.37 7.18
C SER A 24 -2.13 -9.83 6.81
N ASN A 25 -2.94 -10.07 5.78
CA ASN A 25 -3.43 -11.41 5.42
C ASN A 25 -2.87 -11.94 4.09
N CYS A 26 -2.23 -11.09 3.29
CA CYS A 26 -1.67 -11.48 2.00
C CYS A 26 -0.14 -11.24 1.99
N PRO A 27 0.65 -12.18 1.44
CA PRO A 27 2.08 -11.96 1.28
C PRO A 27 2.33 -10.86 0.24
N PRO A 28 3.28 -9.94 0.47
CA PRO A 28 3.69 -9.00 -0.55
C PRO A 28 4.51 -9.69 -1.64
N ARG A 29 4.42 -9.16 -2.86
CA ARG A 29 5.48 -9.27 -3.85
C ARG A 29 6.42 -8.08 -3.69
N GLU A 30 7.69 -8.39 -3.46
CA GLU A 30 8.76 -7.41 -3.31
C GLU A 30 9.44 -7.09 -4.65
N SER A 31 9.82 -5.84 -4.83
CA SER A 31 10.63 -5.33 -5.93
C SER A 31 11.52 -4.18 -5.44
N THR A 32 12.55 -3.83 -6.20
CA THR A 32 13.39 -2.66 -5.92
C THR A 32 13.09 -1.57 -6.96
N ARG A 33 12.81 -0.36 -6.50
CA ARG A 33 12.61 0.80 -7.41
C ARG A 33 13.93 1.23 -8.03
N ILE A 34 13.84 1.94 -9.15
CA ILE A 34 14.99 2.58 -9.81
C ILE A 34 15.71 3.54 -8.84
N THR A 35 14.94 4.17 -7.94
CA THR A 35 15.42 5.07 -6.89
C THR A 35 16.06 4.35 -5.69
N GLY A 36 16.06 3.02 -5.67
CA GLY A 36 16.74 2.18 -4.68
C GLY A 36 15.87 1.72 -3.50
N GLU A 37 14.67 2.27 -3.31
CA GLU A 37 13.79 1.86 -2.23
C GLU A 37 13.09 0.52 -2.52
N THR A 38 12.83 -0.24 -1.46
CA THR A 38 12.01 -1.46 -1.52
C THR A 38 10.54 -1.11 -1.76
N GLU A 39 10.01 -1.59 -2.88
CA GLU A 39 8.58 -1.55 -3.19
C GLU A 39 7.93 -2.88 -2.83
N LEU A 40 6.77 -2.79 -2.19
CA LEU A 40 5.94 -3.93 -1.82
C LEU A 40 4.58 -3.77 -2.51
N SER A 41 4.14 -4.85 -3.14
CA SER A 41 2.85 -4.92 -3.83
C SER A 41 2.00 -6.06 -3.29
N TRP A 42 0.72 -5.81 -3.07
CA TRP A 42 -0.25 -6.81 -2.63
C TRP A 42 -1.43 -6.85 -3.58
N VAL A 43 -1.91 -8.05 -3.86
CA VAL A 43 -3.22 -8.28 -4.46
C VAL A 43 -3.98 -9.22 -3.53
N GLY A 44 -5.13 -8.78 -3.02
CA GLY A 44 -5.89 -9.57 -2.06
C GLY A 44 -7.26 -8.99 -1.75
N ILE A 45 -8.12 -9.82 -1.16
CA ILE A 45 -9.50 -9.47 -0.81
C ILE A 45 -9.53 -8.76 0.54
N ASP A 46 -10.19 -7.61 0.62
CA ASP A 46 -10.40 -6.88 1.88
C ASP A 46 -11.53 -7.48 2.74
N ASP A 47 -11.73 -6.92 3.94
CA ASP A 47 -12.76 -7.30 4.92
C ASP A 47 -14.21 -7.09 4.44
N ARG A 48 -14.42 -6.53 3.24
CA ARG A 48 -15.73 -6.34 2.61
C ARG A 48 -15.90 -7.22 1.37
N GLY A 49 -14.93 -8.08 1.06
CA GLY A 49 -14.98 -8.95 -0.11
C GLY A 49 -14.50 -8.29 -1.41
N LEU A 50 -13.87 -7.11 -1.36
CA LEU A 50 -13.37 -6.42 -2.55
C LEU A 50 -11.87 -6.71 -2.75
N GLU A 51 -11.50 -7.17 -3.94
CA GLU A 51 -10.08 -7.35 -4.28
C GLU A 51 -9.40 -6.00 -4.51
N LEU A 52 -8.33 -5.74 -3.76
CA LEU A 52 -7.52 -4.54 -3.82
C LEU A 52 -6.14 -4.87 -4.38
N HIS A 53 -5.61 -3.94 -5.18
CA HIS A 53 -4.19 -3.87 -5.51
C HIS A 53 -3.58 -2.69 -4.74
N ILE A 54 -2.60 -2.99 -3.89
CA ILE A 54 -1.91 -2.02 -3.04
C ILE A 54 -0.43 -1.99 -3.44
N VAL A 55 0.13 -0.80 -3.62
CA VAL A 55 1.56 -0.58 -3.82
C VAL A 55 2.07 0.38 -2.77
N ALA A 56 3.10 -0.01 -2.04
CA ALA A 56 3.74 0.79 -1.02
C ALA A 56 5.27 0.73 -1.15
N VAL A 57 5.93 1.72 -0.55
CA VAL A 57 7.39 1.81 -0.49
C VAL A 57 7.82 1.86 0.97
N VAL A 58 8.84 1.09 1.32
CA VAL A 58 9.52 1.19 2.62
C VAL A 58 10.47 2.38 2.56
N THR A 59 10.25 3.38 3.41
CA THR A 59 11.04 4.62 3.40
C THR A 59 11.07 5.24 4.80
N THR A 60 11.83 6.31 4.98
CA THR A 60 11.93 7.03 6.25
C THR A 60 11.02 8.26 6.24
N ASP A 61 10.32 8.49 7.35
CA ASP A 61 9.54 9.72 7.55
C ASP A 61 10.47 10.88 7.90
N ASP A 62 10.65 11.84 6.97
CA ASP A 62 11.55 12.99 7.14
C ASP A 62 11.31 13.81 8.43
N ARG A 63 10.11 13.74 9.00
CA ARG A 63 9.75 14.49 10.22
C ARG A 63 10.12 13.78 11.51
N THR A 64 10.16 12.46 11.50
CA THR A 64 10.36 11.64 12.72
C THR A 64 11.57 10.74 12.63
N ALA A 65 12.22 10.65 11.46
CA ALA A 65 13.29 9.71 11.15
C ALA A 65 12.92 8.22 11.37
N GLU A 66 11.62 7.90 11.44
CA GLU A 66 11.15 6.53 11.61
C GLU A 66 10.90 5.85 10.26
N GLU A 67 11.18 4.55 10.17
CA GLU A 67 10.80 3.74 9.03
C GLU A 67 9.26 3.58 8.94
N ILE A 68 8.74 3.84 7.75
CA ILE A 68 7.32 3.81 7.43
C ILE A 68 7.05 2.98 6.19
N LEU A 69 5.82 2.46 6.12
CA LEU A 69 5.25 1.91 4.90
C LEU A 69 4.39 2.97 4.24
N LEU A 70 4.88 3.59 3.17
CA LEU A 70 4.17 4.63 2.44
C LEU A 70 3.37 4.04 1.29
N VAL A 71 2.04 3.94 1.44
CA VAL A 71 1.13 3.53 0.36
C VAL A 71 1.05 4.64 -0.67
N ILE A 72 1.51 4.35 -1.89
CA ILE A 72 1.55 5.28 -3.02
C ILE A 72 0.45 5.01 -4.04
N HIS A 73 -0.04 3.77 -4.13
CA HIS A 73 -1.21 3.39 -4.92
C HIS A 73 -2.08 2.39 -4.16
N CYS A 74 -3.40 2.57 -4.26
CA CYS A 74 -4.37 1.61 -3.78
C CYS A 74 -5.63 1.74 -4.62
N PHE A 75 -6.07 0.64 -5.23
CA PHE A 75 -7.28 0.63 -6.08
C PHE A 75 -7.94 -0.74 -6.06
N PRO A 76 -9.28 -0.80 -6.14
CA PRO A 76 -9.99 -2.04 -6.45
C PRO A 76 -9.54 -2.58 -7.81
N THR A 77 -9.27 -3.88 -7.90
CA THR A 77 -8.82 -4.50 -9.16
C THR A 77 -9.91 -4.48 -10.25
N VAL A 78 -11.19 -4.40 -9.85
CA VAL A 78 -12.32 -4.17 -10.77
C VAL A 78 -12.23 -2.84 -11.53
N LEU A 79 -11.44 -1.88 -11.05
CA LEU A 79 -11.17 -0.61 -11.73
C LEU A 79 -9.88 -0.63 -12.56
N LYS A 80 -9.25 -1.80 -12.72
CA LYS A 80 -8.06 -1.99 -13.55
C LYS A 80 -8.50 -2.02 -15.02
N GLY A 81 -8.63 -0.83 -15.61
CA GLY A 81 -8.96 -0.57 -17.00
C GLY A 81 -8.12 0.56 -17.56
#